data_AF-A0A6N2WSW0-F1
#
_entry.id   AF-A0A6N2WSW0-F1
#
_cell.length_a   1.000
_cell.length_b   1.000
_cell.length_c   1.000
_cell.angle_alpha   90.00
_cell.angle_beta   90.00
_cell.angle_gamma   90.00
#
_symmetry.space_group_name_H-M   'P 1'
#
loop_
_entity.id
_entity.type
_entity.pdbx_description
1 polymer ?
#
loop_
_entity_poly.entity_id
_entity_poly.type
_entity_poly.pdbx_seq_one_letter_code
_entity_poly.pdbx_strand_id
1 'polypeptide(L)'
;MTKKTQFYGCILLVLFLFLTVSCKNDKKEKNTSTWVGKQIYFPQNTPCIMHGRDSLTKFCKDSLRKEYKILFYVDSTGCNSCRMKLLEWKQIISEAEILFPNKVDFLF
;
A
#
# COMPACT_ATOMS: atom_id res chain seq x y z
N MET A 1 -14.28 -49.05 28.07
CA MET A 1 -13.54 -48.52 26.90
C MET A 1 -12.07 -48.84 27.08
N THR A 2 -11.47 -49.52 26.11
CA THR A 2 -10.10 -50.05 26.18
C THR A 2 -9.08 -48.91 26.18
N LYS A 3 -8.03 -49.01 27.02
CA LYS A 3 -6.94 -48.02 27.13
C LYS A 3 -6.35 -47.63 25.76
N LYS A 4 -6.38 -48.55 24.79
CA LYS A 4 -5.98 -48.31 23.40
C LYS A 4 -6.84 -47.25 22.69
N THR A 5 -8.17 -47.30 22.83
CA THR A 5 -9.08 -46.32 22.22
C THR A 5 -8.89 -44.93 22.80
N GLN A 6 -8.62 -44.82 24.10
CA GLN A 6 -8.28 -43.53 24.73
C GLN A 6 -6.93 -42.99 24.23
N PHE A 7 -5.92 -43.85 24.06
CA PHE A 7 -4.61 -43.47 23.53
C PHE A 7 -4.68 -42.94 22.09
N TYR A 8 -5.41 -43.62 21.20
CA TYR A 8 -5.61 -43.15 19.82
C TYR A 8 -6.40 -41.83 19.77
N GLY A 9 -7.38 -41.64 20.67
CA GLY A 9 -8.10 -40.37 20.81
C GLY A 9 -7.19 -39.21 21.16
N CYS A 10 -6.25 -39.40 22.10
CA CYS A 10 -5.26 -38.39 22.46
C CYS A 10 -4.34 -38.03 21.29
N ILE A 11 -3.87 -39.02 20.52
CA ILE A 11 -3.00 -38.78 19.36
C ILE A 11 -3.73 -37.95 18.28
N LEU A 12 -4.98 -38.29 17.98
CA LEU A 12 -5.78 -37.54 17.00
C LEU A 12 -6.05 -36.10 17.44
N LEU A 13 -6.30 -35.88 18.73
CA LEU A 13 -6.51 -34.54 19.28
C LEU A 13 -5.24 -33.68 19.20
N VAL A 14 -4.07 -34.27 19.47
CA VAL A 14 -2.78 -33.58 19.34
C VAL A 14 -2.49 -33.26 17.87
N LEU A 15 -2.72 -34.18 16.93
CA LEU A 15 -2.60 -33.91 15.49
C LEU A 15 -3.52 -32.79 15.04
N PHE A 16 -4.77 -32.78 15.50
CA PHE A 16 -5.73 -31.73 15.18
C PHE A 16 -5.28 -30.36 15.70
N LEU A 17 -4.71 -30.30 16.90
CA LEU A 17 -4.14 -29.06 17.45
C LEU A 17 -2.97 -28.55 16.60
N PHE A 18 -2.08 -29.42 16.13
CA PHE A 18 -0.98 -29.03 15.24
C PHE A 18 -1.47 -28.48 13.90
N LEU A 19 -2.58 -28.98 13.37
CA LEU A 19 -3.20 -28.44 12.14
C LEU A 19 -3.77 -27.02 12.33
N THR A 20 -4.05 -26.59 13.57
CA THR A 20 -4.56 -25.24 13.85
C THR A 20 -3.46 -24.22 14.16
N VAL A 21 -2.19 -24.64 14.24
CA VAL A 21 -1.04 -23.74 14.39
C VAL A 21 -0.74 -23.09 13.05
N SER A 22 -1.54 -22.07 12.71
CA SER A 22 -1.20 -21.17 11.60
C SER A 22 0.07 -20.39 11.96
N CYS A 23 0.98 -20.26 10.99
CA CYS A 23 2.08 -19.32 11.09
C CYS A 23 1.48 -17.92 11.28
N LYS A 24 1.62 -17.35 12.48
CA LYS A 24 1.26 -15.96 12.72
C LYS A 24 2.27 -15.15 11.94
N ASN A 25 1.87 -14.72 10.74
CA ASN A 25 2.66 -13.82 9.94
C ASN A 25 2.63 -12.50 10.71
N ASP A 26 3.58 -12.31 11.62
CA ASP A 26 3.97 -10.99 12.13
C ASP A 26 4.60 -10.22 10.96
N LYS A 27 3.82 -10.05 9.89
CA LYS A 27 3.99 -8.94 8.99
C LYS A 27 3.77 -7.76 9.92
N LYS A 28 4.87 -7.24 10.45
CA LYS A 28 4.91 -5.89 11.01
C LYS A 28 4.12 -5.08 10.01
N GLU A 29 2.89 -4.70 10.37
CA GLU A 29 2.15 -3.73 9.58
C GLU A 29 3.16 -2.63 9.36
N LYS A 30 3.54 -2.44 8.09
CA LYS A 30 4.49 -1.39 7.74
C LYS A 30 3.74 -0.13 8.06
N ASN A 31 3.93 0.35 9.28
CA ASN A 31 3.08 1.34 9.88
C ASN A 31 3.37 2.64 9.15
N THR A 32 2.56 2.96 8.15
CA THR A 32 2.71 4.15 7.30
C THR A 32 2.69 5.41 8.13
N SER A 33 2.07 5.38 9.32
CA SER A 33 2.14 6.47 10.30
C SER A 33 3.57 6.84 10.71
N THR A 34 4.52 5.90 10.71
CA THR A 34 5.94 6.19 11.02
C THR A 34 6.60 7.08 9.97
N TRP A 35 6.03 7.19 8.77
CA TRP A 35 6.53 8.02 7.69
C TRP A 35 5.90 9.41 7.66
N VAL A 36 4.87 9.66 8.46
CA VAL A 36 4.21 10.98 8.53
C VAL A 36 5.21 12.02 9.04
N GLY A 37 5.33 13.14 8.31
CA GLY A 37 6.26 14.23 8.64
C GLY A 37 7.73 13.94 8.30
N LYS A 38 8.05 12.77 7.72
CA LYS A 38 9.40 12.49 7.23
C LYS A 38 9.58 13.01 5.79
N GLN A 39 10.77 13.52 5.50
CA GLN A 39 11.18 13.86 4.15
C GLN A 39 11.94 12.68 3.52
N ILE A 40 11.62 12.36 2.27
CA ILE A 40 12.31 11.34 1.49
C ILE A 40 13.25 12.04 0.51
N TYR A 41 14.53 11.70 0.54
CA TYR A 41 15.52 12.18 -0.41
C TYR A 41 15.73 11.12 -1.49
N PHE A 42 15.47 11.50 -2.73
CA PHE A 42 15.78 10.65 -3.88
C PHE A 42 17.25 10.83 -4.28
N PRO A 43 17.96 9.74 -4.66
CA PRO A 43 19.27 9.84 -5.26
C PRO A 43 19.26 10.77 -6.48
N GLN A 44 20.36 11.48 -6.70
CA GLN A 44 20.54 12.25 -7.93
C GLN A 44 20.44 11.31 -9.14
N ASN A 45 19.79 11.76 -10.20
CA ASN A 45 19.55 11.01 -11.44
C ASN A 45 18.69 9.75 -11.29
N THR A 46 17.77 9.70 -10.31
CA THR A 46 16.80 8.60 -10.22
C THR A 46 15.98 8.53 -11.53
N PRO A 47 16.07 7.43 -12.30
CA PRO A 47 15.32 7.29 -13.54
C PRO A 47 13.83 7.12 -13.23
N CYS A 48 12.98 7.77 -14.02
CA CYS A 48 11.55 7.54 -13.98
C CYS A 48 11.23 6.21 -14.68
N ILE A 49 10.86 5.19 -13.90
CA ILE A 49 10.59 3.82 -14.36
C ILE A 49 9.16 3.45 -13.98
N MET A 50 8.43 2.91 -14.95
CA MET A 50 7.09 2.35 -14.77
C MET A 50 7.12 0.86 -15.13
N HIS A 51 6.68 0.02 -14.22
CA HIS A 51 6.66 -1.43 -14.43
C HIS A 51 5.74 -1.79 -15.61
N GLY A 52 6.25 -2.57 -16.57
CA GLY A 52 5.46 -3.10 -17.69
C GLY A 52 5.19 -2.12 -18.84
N ARG A 53 5.94 -1.02 -18.98
CA ARG A 53 5.88 -0.14 -20.16
C ARG A 53 7.27 0.13 -20.75
N ASP A 54 7.40 -0.10 -22.06
CA ASP A 54 8.67 0.08 -22.80
C ASP A 54 9.00 1.55 -23.13
N SER A 55 7.99 2.41 -23.27
CA SER A 55 8.18 3.82 -23.63
C SER A 55 7.97 4.75 -22.42
N LEU A 56 8.96 4.80 -21.53
CA LEU A 56 8.97 5.58 -20.30
C LEU A 56 8.99 7.10 -20.53
N THR A 57 9.53 7.54 -21.67
CA THR A 57 9.86 8.95 -21.91
C THR A 57 8.63 9.86 -21.97
N LYS A 58 7.49 9.36 -22.45
CA LYS A 58 6.28 10.19 -22.61
C LYS A 58 5.60 10.46 -21.27
N PHE A 59 5.36 9.43 -20.46
CA PHE A 59 4.75 9.59 -19.13
C PHE A 59 5.59 10.50 -18.25
N CYS A 60 6.91 10.30 -18.20
CA CYS A 60 7.78 11.12 -17.37
C CYS A 60 7.82 12.58 -17.85
N LYS A 61 7.80 12.83 -19.16
CA LYS A 61 7.70 14.19 -19.71
C LYS A 61 6.36 14.85 -19.41
N ASP A 62 5.27 14.11 -19.53
CA ASP A 62 3.92 14.67 -19.44
C ASP A 62 3.47 14.82 -17.98
N SER A 63 3.84 13.92 -17.08
CA SER A 63 3.35 13.84 -15.70
C SER A 63 4.29 14.39 -14.64
N LEU A 64 5.55 14.71 -14.99
CA LEU A 64 6.52 15.27 -14.05
C LEU A 64 6.95 16.70 -14.40
N ARG A 65 6.18 17.40 -15.24
CA ARG A 65 6.56 18.70 -15.80
C ARG A 65 6.48 19.85 -14.80
N LYS A 66 5.55 19.79 -13.85
CA LYS A 66 5.31 20.91 -12.93
C LYS A 66 6.27 20.88 -11.76
N GLU A 67 6.42 22.04 -11.11
CA GLU A 67 7.35 22.27 -10.00
C GLU A 67 7.06 21.31 -8.83
N TYR A 68 5.81 21.23 -8.40
CA TYR A 68 5.38 20.41 -7.27
C TYR A 68 4.56 19.20 -7.72
N LYS A 69 4.69 18.10 -6.97
CA LYS A 69 4.03 16.83 -7.26
C LYS A 69 3.44 16.26 -5.98
N ILE A 70 2.18 15.86 -6.04
CA ILE A 70 1.49 15.18 -4.93
C ILE A 70 1.28 13.73 -5.36
N LEU A 71 1.92 12.79 -4.66
CA LEU A 71 1.75 11.36 -4.88
C LEU A 71 0.72 10.80 -3.90
N PHE A 72 -0.33 10.21 -4.44
CA PHE A 72 -1.34 9.48 -3.69
C PHE A 72 -1.12 7.98 -3.88
N TYR A 73 -1.05 7.22 -2.78
CA TYR A 73 -0.87 5.77 -2.81
C TYR A 73 -1.99 5.09 -2.05
N VAL A 74 -2.73 4.22 -2.73
CA VAL A 74 -3.83 3.43 -2.15
C VAL A 74 -3.42 1.97 -2.16
N ASP A 75 -3.44 1.33 -0.99
CA ASP A 75 -3.24 -0.11 -0.91
C ASP A 75 -4.51 -0.87 -1.29
N SER A 76 -4.36 -2.03 -1.92
CA SER A 76 -5.49 -2.90 -2.26
C SER A 76 -6.04 -3.68 -1.05
N THR A 77 -5.42 -3.53 0.12
CA THR A 77 -5.66 -4.30 1.34
C THR A 77 -6.40 -3.54 2.45
N GLY A 78 -6.69 -2.25 2.24
CA GLY A 78 -7.38 -1.40 3.22
C GLY A 78 -8.91 -1.57 3.29
N CYS A 79 -9.47 -1.25 4.47
CA CYS A 79 -10.90 -1.33 4.77
C CYS A 79 -11.78 -0.59 3.75
N ASN A 80 -12.87 -1.24 3.33
CA ASN A 80 -13.85 -0.70 2.39
C ASN A 80 -14.59 0.57 2.88
N SER A 81 -14.56 0.92 4.16
CA SER A 81 -15.15 2.18 4.66
C SER A 81 -14.14 3.34 4.71
N CYS A 82 -12.84 3.05 4.64
CA CYS A 82 -11.78 4.04 4.42
C CYS A 82 -11.65 4.45 2.95
N ARG A 83 -12.52 3.89 2.09
CA ARG A 83 -12.57 4.07 0.63
C ARG A 83 -12.45 5.54 0.26
N MET A 84 -11.34 5.84 -0.43
CA MET A 84 -11.30 6.69 -1.62
C MET A 84 -12.35 7.80 -1.61
N LYS A 85 -12.06 8.86 -0.85
CA LYS A 85 -12.82 10.10 -0.84
C LYS A 85 -12.59 10.90 -2.13
N LEU A 86 -12.90 10.30 -3.28
CA LEU A 86 -12.63 10.86 -4.60
C LEU A 86 -13.24 12.25 -4.77
N LEU A 87 -14.40 12.50 -4.17
CA LEU A 87 -15.06 13.80 -4.18
C LEU A 87 -14.24 14.86 -3.43
N GLU A 88 -13.76 14.55 -2.22
CA GLU A 88 -12.89 15.45 -1.46
C GLU A 88 -11.56 15.68 -2.19
N TRP A 89 -10.97 14.64 -2.78
CA TRP A 89 -9.77 14.78 -3.61
C TRP A 89 -10.01 15.68 -4.84
N LYS A 90 -11.17 15.57 -5.48
CA LYS A 90 -11.52 16.45 -6.60
C LYS A 90 -11.61 17.92 -6.16
N GLN A 91 -12.13 18.19 -4.96
CA GLN A 91 -12.14 19.53 -4.39
C GLN A 91 -10.72 20.03 -4.13
N ILE A 92 -9.88 19.22 -3.48
CA ILE A 92 -8.47 19.56 -3.23
C ILE A 92 -7.72 19.87 -4.52
N ILE A 93 -7.91 19.06 -5.57
CA ILE A 93 -7.29 19.29 -6.88
C ILE A 93 -7.76 20.62 -7.47
N SER A 94 -9.06 20.89 -7.44
CA SER A 94 -9.63 22.15 -7.95
C SER A 94 -9.11 23.37 -7.18
N GLU A 95 -9.03 23.29 -5.85
CA GLU A 95 -8.50 24.36 -5.02
C GLU A 95 -7.01 24.59 -5.29
N ALA A 96 -6.24 23.51 -5.43
CA ALA A 96 -4.83 23.60 -5.79
C ALA A 96 -4.61 24.23 -7.18
N GLU A 97 -5.47 23.94 -8.16
CA GLU A 97 -5.41 24.59 -9.48
C GLU A 97 -5.69 26.09 -9.42
N ILE A 98 -6.58 26.53 -8.51
CA ILE A 98 -6.88 27.95 -8.31
C ILE A 98 -5.74 28.66 -7.57
N LEU A 99 -5.26 28.08 -6.48
CA LEU A 99 -4.23 28.68 -5.61
C LEU A 99 -2.83 28.61 -6.23
N PHE A 100 -2.56 27.53 -6.99
CA PHE A 100 -1.25 27.23 -7.58
C PHE A 100 -1.38 26.89 -9.07
N PRO A 101 -1.84 27.85 -9.90
CA PRO A 101 -2.14 27.61 -11.30
C PRO A 101 -0.91 27.10 -12.04
N ASN A 102 -1.05 25.94 -12.70
CA ASN A 102 0.00 25.26 -13.45
C ASN A 102 1.27 24.88 -12.65
N LYS A 103 1.21 24.83 -11.32
CA LYS A 103 2.38 24.49 -10.47
C LYS A 103 2.37 23.10 -9.85
N VAL A 104 1.21 22.45 -9.72
CA VAL A 104 1.07 21.17 -9.02
C VAL A 104 0.57 20.07 -9.96
N ASP A 105 1.28 18.94 -10.01
CA ASP A 105 0.83 17.69 -10.64
C ASP A 105 0.36 16.68 -9.59
N PHE A 106 -0.74 15.98 -9.85
CA PHE A 106 -1.29 14.92 -8.99
C PHE A 106 -1.01 13.56 -9.62
N LEU A 107 -0.37 12.67 -8.86
CA LEU A 107 0.00 11.31 -9.27
C LEU A 107 -0.79 10.31 -8.42
N PHE A 108 -1.43 9.34 -9.07
CA PHE A 108 -2.28 8.31 -8.45
C PHE A 108 -1.76 6.91 -8.79
#